data_AF-A0AAW2SDP3-F1
#
_entry.id   AF-A0AAW2SDP3-F1
#
_cell.length_a   1.000
_cell.length_b   1.000
_cell.length_c   1.000
_cell.angle_alpha   90.00
_cell.angle_beta   90.00
_cell.angle_gamma   90.00
#
_symmetry.space_group_name_H-M   'P 1'
#
loop_
_entity.id
_entity.type
_entity.pdbx_description
1 polymer ?
#
loop_
_entity_poly.entity_id
_entity_poly.type
_entity_poly.pdbx_seq_one_letter_code
_entity_poly.pdbx_strand_id
1 'polypeptide(L)'
;MVRRCCFLPLVVSACNLTICAGWAFSISSILSKELFHSIFLHKDDAACPAKDFYTYESFVQASRCFPSFGNTGSLATRKREIAAFLAQISHETTGGWATAPDGPYAWGLCFKEEVSPQSDYCDSTNTQWPCSPGKSYKGRGPIQLSWNYNYGPAGRALGFDGLHNPEIVSNNSVISWKTALWFWMTEQKPSPLVITS
;
A
#
# COMPACT_ATOMS: atom_id res chain seq x y z
N MET A 1 39.52 0.74 24.85
CA MET A 1 39.58 1.55 23.61
C MET A 1 38.37 1.23 22.76
N VAL A 2 37.39 2.13 22.75
CA VAL A 2 36.12 2.00 22.05
C VAL A 2 36.32 2.46 20.61
N ARG A 3 36.14 1.55 19.63
CA ARG A 3 35.96 1.96 18.22
C ARG A 3 34.46 2.07 17.96
N ARG A 4 33.95 3.30 18.06
CA ARG A 4 32.69 3.73 17.47
C ARG A 4 32.83 3.61 15.95
N CYS A 5 32.13 2.65 15.34
CA CYS A 5 31.82 2.72 13.91
C CYS A 5 30.40 3.29 13.77
N CYS A 6 30.32 4.34 12.95
CA CYS A 6 29.18 5.22 12.78
C CYS A 6 27.91 4.47 12.37
N PHE A 7 26.87 4.56 13.21
CA PHE A 7 25.50 4.46 12.74
C PHE A 7 25.24 5.67 11.83
N LEU A 8 25.21 5.47 10.51
CA LEU A 8 24.53 6.43 9.65
C LEU A 8 23.02 6.28 9.92
N PRO A 9 22.32 7.35 10.31
CA PRO A 9 20.88 7.31 10.36
C PRO A 9 20.39 7.23 8.90
N LEU A 10 19.69 6.15 8.56
CA LEU A 10 18.80 6.15 7.39
C LEU A 10 17.81 7.29 7.61
N VAL A 11 18.02 8.38 6.88
CA VAL A 11 17.10 9.52 6.86
C VAL A 11 15.83 9.03 6.17
N VAL A 12 14.89 8.50 6.95
CA VAL A 12 13.50 8.39 6.54
C VAL A 12 13.01 9.82 6.44
N SER A 13 13.04 10.37 5.22
CA SER A 13 12.51 11.69 4.93
C SER A 13 11.04 11.69 5.31
N ALA A 14 10.71 12.30 6.44
CA ALA A 14 9.34 12.50 6.87
C ALA A 14 8.57 13.19 5.74
N CYS A 15 7.57 12.49 5.20
CA CYS A 15 6.67 13.04 4.19
C CYS A 15 5.68 13.96 4.93
N ASN A 16 6.17 15.11 5.40
CA ASN A 16 5.32 16.21 5.82
C ASN A 16 4.45 16.62 4.63
N LEU A 17 3.26 17.19 4.92
CA LEU A 17 2.23 17.67 3.97
C LEU A 17 2.71 18.63 2.86
N THR A 18 4.01 18.85 2.72
CA THR A 18 4.65 19.51 1.60
C THR A 18 4.48 18.67 0.33
N ILE A 19 3.91 19.31 -0.70
CA ILE A 19 3.71 18.79 -2.05
C ILE A 19 4.96 18.01 -2.49
N CYS A 20 4.79 16.72 -2.83
CA CYS A 20 5.79 15.85 -3.46
C CYS A 20 6.14 16.43 -4.86
N ALA A 21 6.82 17.58 -4.89
CA ALA A 21 7.18 18.37 -6.07
C ALA A 21 8.65 18.13 -6.44
N GLY A 22 8.91 16.94 -6.98
CA GLY A 22 10.10 16.68 -7.79
C GLY A 22 9.65 16.47 -9.23
N TRP A 23 10.45 16.88 -10.21
CA TRP A 23 10.30 16.50 -11.60
C TRP A 23 10.58 15.00 -11.74
N ALA A 24 9.64 14.20 -11.25
CA ALA A 24 9.74 12.76 -11.17
C ALA A 24 9.24 12.15 -12.47
N PHE A 25 9.95 11.12 -12.92
CA PHE A 25 9.41 10.12 -13.83
C PHE A 25 7.98 9.76 -13.37
N SER A 26 6.99 10.07 -14.21
CA SER A 26 5.60 9.81 -13.87
C SER A 26 5.27 8.35 -14.17
N ILE A 27 4.77 7.63 -13.17
CA ILE A 27 4.20 6.28 -13.31
C ILE A 27 3.21 6.19 -14.48
N SER A 28 2.54 7.32 -14.79
CA SER A 28 1.60 7.47 -15.90
C SER A 28 2.20 7.22 -17.28
N SER A 29 3.52 7.27 -17.43
CA SER A 29 4.20 6.94 -18.71
C SER A 29 4.32 5.44 -18.96
N ILE A 30 4.17 4.59 -17.93
CA ILE A 30 4.08 3.13 -18.08
C ILE A 30 2.63 2.66 -17.92
N LEU A 31 1.93 3.15 -16.90
CA LEU A 31 0.59 2.75 -16.55
C LEU A 31 -0.37 3.91 -16.81
N SER A 32 -0.96 3.94 -18.00
CA SER A 32 -1.99 4.93 -18.33
C SER A 32 -3.27 4.68 -17.53
N LYS A 33 -4.16 5.69 -17.49
CA LYS A 33 -5.46 5.55 -16.82
C LYS A 33 -6.31 4.46 -17.45
N GLU A 34 -6.27 4.36 -18.78
CA GLU A 34 -6.98 3.34 -19.56
C GLU A 34 -6.47 1.94 -19.23
N LEU A 35 -5.14 1.77 -19.16
CA LEU A 35 -4.54 0.49 -18.78
C LEU A 35 -4.88 0.13 -17.34
N PHE A 36 -4.83 1.07 -16.41
CA PHE A 36 -5.24 0.85 -15.01
C PHE A 36 -6.70 0.38 -14.92
N HIS A 37 -7.62 1.04 -15.62
CA HIS A 37 -9.03 0.60 -15.67
C HIS A 37 -9.21 -0.75 -16.35
N SER A 38 -8.43 -1.08 -17.38
CA SER A 38 -8.50 -2.41 -18.02
C SER A 38 -7.96 -3.53 -17.12
N ILE A 39 -7.01 -3.25 -16.24
CA ILE A 39 -6.49 -4.22 -15.26
C ILE A 39 -7.51 -4.45 -14.15
N PHE A 40 -8.13 -3.37 -13.65
CA PHE A 40 -9.12 -3.41 -12.58
C PHE A 40 -10.54 -3.19 -13.12
N LEU A 41 -10.93 -4.03 -14.07
CA LEU A 41 -12.14 -3.85 -14.88
C LEU A 41 -13.41 -3.70 -14.03
N HIS A 42 -13.53 -4.50 -12.97
CA HIS A 42 -14.75 -4.58 -12.14
C HIS A 42 -14.65 -3.87 -10.78
N LYS A 43 -13.59 -3.09 -10.51
CA LYS A 43 -13.39 -2.48 -9.18
C LYS A 43 -14.51 -1.51 -8.75
N ASP A 44 -15.20 -0.91 -9.72
CA ASP A 44 -16.29 0.05 -9.50
C ASP A 44 -17.68 -0.58 -9.76
N ASP A 45 -17.75 -1.91 -9.89
CA ASP A 45 -19.01 -2.64 -9.96
C ASP A 45 -19.83 -2.44 -8.67
N ALA A 46 -21.16 -2.46 -8.80
CA ALA A 46 -22.06 -2.28 -7.65
C ALA A 46 -21.93 -3.38 -6.59
N ALA A 47 -21.44 -4.57 -6.96
CA ALA A 47 -21.16 -5.66 -6.03
C ALA A 47 -19.90 -5.41 -5.17
N CYS A 48 -19.04 -4.47 -5.55
CA CYS A 48 -17.80 -4.20 -4.83
C CYS A 48 -17.97 -3.16 -3.72
N PRO A 49 -17.71 -3.50 -2.45
CA PRO A 49 -17.83 -2.55 -1.34
C PRO A 49 -16.86 -1.35 -1.41
N ALA A 50 -15.78 -1.47 -2.18
CA ALA A 50 -14.83 -0.39 -2.43
C ALA A 50 -15.13 0.42 -3.70
N LYS A 51 -16.32 0.27 -4.30
CA LYS A 51 -16.74 1.04 -5.47
C LYS A 51 -16.44 2.54 -5.29
N ASP A 52 -15.88 3.15 -6.35
CA ASP A 52 -15.51 4.57 -6.43
C ASP A 52 -14.40 5.02 -5.45
N PHE A 53 -13.87 4.12 -4.61
CA PHE A 53 -12.84 4.45 -3.63
C PHE A 53 -11.44 4.53 -4.25
N TYR A 54 -11.05 3.54 -5.06
CA TYR A 54 -9.70 3.46 -5.63
C TYR A 54 -9.61 4.17 -6.98
N THR A 55 -9.26 5.47 -6.96
CA THR A 55 -9.09 6.25 -8.18
C THR A 55 -7.67 6.18 -8.72
N TYR A 56 -7.52 6.26 -10.04
CA TYR A 56 -6.21 6.35 -10.70
C TYR A 56 -5.42 7.57 -10.22
N GLU A 57 -6.11 8.70 -10.02
CA GLU A 57 -5.52 9.95 -9.54
C GLU A 57 -4.92 9.78 -8.14
N SER A 58 -5.59 9.05 -7.25
CA SER A 58 -5.06 8.77 -5.90
C SER A 58 -3.83 7.88 -5.95
N PHE A 59 -3.81 6.87 -6.84
CA PHE A 59 -2.63 6.03 -7.06
C PHE A 59 -1.45 6.85 -7.58
N VAL A 60 -1.65 7.65 -8.63
CA VAL A 60 -0.60 8.53 -9.18
C VAL A 60 -0.12 9.51 -8.13
N GLN A 61 -1.03 10.14 -7.37
CA GLN A 61 -0.67 11.06 -6.30
C GLN A 61 0.18 10.39 -5.21
N ALA A 62 -0.19 9.17 -4.78
CA ALA A 62 0.57 8.41 -3.80
C ALA A 62 1.97 8.02 -4.33
N SER A 63 2.06 7.56 -5.58
CA SER A 63 3.32 7.14 -6.22
C SER A 63 4.39 8.24 -6.25
N ARG A 64 3.98 9.53 -6.30
CA ARG A 64 4.92 10.67 -6.29
C ARG A 64 5.76 10.75 -5.02
N CYS A 65 5.31 10.15 -3.93
CA CYS A 65 6.05 10.13 -2.68
C CYS A 65 6.98 8.89 -2.55
N PHE A 66 7.02 8.05 -3.59
CA PHE A 66 7.90 6.88 -3.73
C PHE A 66 8.61 6.90 -5.09
N PRO A 67 9.53 7.86 -5.34
CA PRO A 67 10.07 8.13 -6.68
C PRO A 67 10.88 6.98 -7.33
N SER A 68 11.29 5.99 -6.54
CA SER A 68 11.99 4.78 -7.04
C SER A 68 11.04 3.70 -7.57
N PHE A 69 9.77 3.70 -7.13
CA PHE A 69 8.76 2.71 -7.52
C PHE A 69 8.44 2.85 -9.02
N GLY A 70 8.57 1.75 -9.77
CA GLY A 70 8.33 1.73 -11.21
C GLY A 70 9.35 2.55 -12.01
N ASN A 71 10.46 2.96 -11.39
CA ASN A 71 11.48 3.83 -11.96
C ASN A 71 12.92 3.29 -11.82
N THR A 72 13.08 2.04 -11.38
CA THR A 72 14.40 1.42 -11.19
C THR A 72 14.70 0.40 -12.28
N GLY A 73 15.89 0.49 -12.90
CA GLY A 73 16.36 -0.45 -13.91
C GLY A 73 15.76 -0.25 -15.31
N SER A 74 15.74 -1.32 -16.11
CA SER A 74 15.25 -1.29 -17.50
C SER A 74 13.74 -1.04 -17.58
N LEU A 75 13.24 -0.65 -18.76
CA LEU A 75 11.79 -0.52 -18.98
C LEU A 75 11.04 -1.84 -18.68
N ALA A 76 11.64 -2.98 -19.01
CA ALA A 76 11.06 -4.30 -18.71
C ALA A 76 11.01 -4.55 -17.20
N THR A 77 12.06 -4.19 -16.46
CA THR A 77 12.11 -4.29 -14.99
C THR A 77 11.03 -3.43 -14.34
N ARG A 78 10.90 -2.18 -14.80
CA ARG A 78 9.91 -1.23 -14.29
C ARG A 78 8.47 -1.71 -14.54
N LYS A 79 8.19 -2.21 -15.75
CA LYS A 79 6.88 -2.82 -16.07
C LYS A 79 6.60 -4.03 -15.18
N ARG A 80 7.61 -4.87 -14.92
CA ARG A 80 7.49 -6.06 -14.08
C ARG A 80 7.21 -5.70 -12.63
N GLU A 81 7.91 -4.72 -12.06
CA GLU A 81 7.67 -4.23 -10.70
C GLU A 81 6.22 -3.75 -10.53
N ILE A 82 5.73 -2.93 -11.47
CA ILE A 82 4.36 -2.42 -11.44
C ILE A 82 3.37 -3.58 -11.58
N ALA A 83 3.58 -4.49 -12.53
CA ALA A 83 2.69 -5.64 -12.71
C ALA A 83 2.65 -6.53 -11.46
N ALA A 84 3.79 -6.78 -10.82
CA ALA A 84 3.87 -7.57 -9.59
C ALA A 84 3.14 -6.89 -8.43
N PHE A 85 3.36 -5.58 -8.24
CA PHE A 85 2.64 -4.80 -7.23
C PHE A 85 1.13 -4.83 -7.46
N LEU A 86 0.68 -4.57 -8.69
CA LEU A 86 -0.75 -4.59 -9.04
C LEU A 86 -1.36 -5.99 -8.88
N ALA A 87 -0.62 -7.04 -9.23
CA ALA A 87 -1.08 -8.42 -9.04
C ALA A 87 -1.23 -8.79 -7.56
N GLN A 88 -0.27 -8.39 -6.71
CA GLN A 88 -0.35 -8.63 -5.27
C GLN A 88 -1.58 -7.95 -4.68
N ILE A 89 -1.75 -6.64 -4.93
CA ILE A 89 -2.90 -5.92 -4.37
C ILE A 89 -4.23 -6.43 -4.94
N SER A 90 -4.27 -6.87 -6.20
CA SER A 90 -5.45 -7.51 -6.78
C SER A 90 -5.84 -8.74 -5.98
N HIS A 91 -4.87 -9.57 -5.61
CA HIS A 91 -5.12 -10.77 -4.80
C HIS A 91 -5.65 -10.41 -3.41
N GLU A 92 -5.00 -9.47 -2.71
CA GLU A 92 -5.39 -9.05 -1.36
C GLU A 92 -6.81 -8.43 -1.28
N THR A 93 -7.33 -7.95 -2.41
CA THR A 93 -8.59 -7.19 -2.45
C THR A 93 -9.62 -7.77 -3.42
N THR A 94 -9.42 -9.01 -3.88
CA THR A 94 -10.24 -9.60 -4.93
C THR A 94 -11.68 -9.84 -4.48
N GLY A 95 -12.62 -9.52 -5.36
CA GLY A 95 -14.02 -9.99 -5.29
C GLY A 95 -14.30 -11.13 -6.26
N GLY A 96 -13.29 -11.66 -6.95
CA GLY A 96 -13.45 -12.65 -8.00
C GLY A 96 -13.79 -14.03 -7.46
N TRP A 97 -14.67 -14.73 -8.17
CA TRP A 97 -15.00 -16.14 -7.96
C TRP A 97 -14.77 -16.93 -9.26
N ALA A 98 -14.86 -18.26 -9.18
CA ALA A 98 -14.49 -19.15 -10.29
C ALA A 98 -15.21 -18.87 -11.63
N THR A 99 -16.41 -18.31 -11.59
CA THR A 99 -17.25 -17.99 -12.77
C THR A 99 -17.56 -16.49 -12.88
N ALA A 100 -16.71 -15.64 -12.29
CA ALA A 100 -16.90 -14.20 -12.36
C ALA A 100 -16.84 -13.71 -13.82
N PRO A 101 -17.64 -12.69 -14.20
CA PRO A 101 -17.51 -12.01 -15.50
C PRO A 101 -16.06 -11.61 -15.76
N ASP A 102 -15.57 -11.91 -16.97
CA ASP A 102 -14.18 -11.66 -17.41
C ASP A 102 -13.09 -12.39 -16.60
N GLY A 103 -13.50 -13.38 -15.79
CA GLY A 103 -12.63 -14.24 -14.99
C GLY A 103 -12.28 -13.65 -13.61
N PRO A 104 -11.80 -14.49 -12.67
CA PRO A 104 -11.58 -14.09 -11.27
C PRO A 104 -10.50 -13.01 -11.09
N TYR A 105 -9.61 -12.83 -12.07
CA TYR A 105 -8.48 -11.91 -11.97
C TYR A 105 -8.82 -10.46 -12.37
N ALA A 106 -9.99 -10.22 -12.97
CA ALA A 106 -10.49 -8.89 -13.33
C ALA A 106 -11.15 -8.13 -12.16
N TRP A 107 -11.24 -8.77 -10.98
CA TRP A 107 -12.00 -8.32 -9.80
C TRP A 107 -11.12 -7.84 -8.65
N GLY A 108 -9.88 -7.43 -8.92
CA GLY A 108 -9.02 -6.76 -7.95
C GLY A 108 -9.58 -5.41 -7.50
N LEU A 109 -9.18 -4.94 -6.31
CA LEU A 109 -9.63 -3.69 -5.68
C LEU A 109 -11.13 -3.63 -5.36
N CYS A 110 -11.80 -4.79 -5.27
CA CYS A 110 -13.21 -4.88 -4.91
C CYS A 110 -13.46 -4.56 -3.43
N PHE A 111 -12.49 -4.89 -2.56
CA PHE A 111 -12.52 -4.61 -1.12
C PHE A 111 -11.47 -3.58 -0.70
N LYS A 112 -11.81 -2.79 0.33
CA LYS A 112 -10.91 -1.80 0.93
C LYS A 112 -10.51 -2.08 2.37
N GLU A 113 -11.14 -3.08 2.96
CA GLU A 113 -10.83 -3.58 4.29
C GLU A 113 -11.35 -4.99 4.46
N GLU A 114 -10.75 -5.70 5.40
CA GLU A 114 -11.12 -7.05 5.76
C GLU A 114 -12.59 -7.12 6.19
N VAL A 115 -13.28 -8.10 5.60
CA VAL A 115 -14.66 -8.46 5.92
C VAL A 115 -14.63 -9.51 7.01
N SER A 116 -15.38 -9.26 8.09
CA SER A 116 -15.52 -10.19 9.24
C SER A 116 -14.18 -10.56 9.90
N PRO A 117 -13.44 -9.59 10.46
CA PRO A 117 -12.17 -9.84 11.12
C PRO A 117 -12.32 -10.78 12.32
N GLN A 118 -11.36 -11.68 12.50
CA GLN A 118 -11.36 -12.67 13.58
C GLN A 118 -10.69 -12.17 14.87
N SER A 119 -10.12 -10.95 14.84
CA SER A 119 -9.39 -10.33 15.95
C SER A 119 -9.31 -8.81 15.73
N ASP A 120 -8.86 -8.09 16.76
CA ASP A 120 -8.48 -6.67 16.65
C ASP A 120 -7.07 -6.47 16.11
N TYR A 121 -6.33 -7.55 15.83
CA TYR A 121 -4.96 -7.51 15.31
C TYR A 121 -4.04 -6.62 16.17
N CYS A 122 -4.22 -6.72 17.48
CA CYS A 122 -3.42 -6.02 18.47
C CYS A 122 -2.42 -7.00 19.08
N ASP A 123 -1.13 -6.77 18.84
CA ASP A 123 -0.07 -7.33 19.66
C ASP A 123 0.14 -6.41 20.88
N SER A 124 -0.46 -6.80 22.00
CA SER A 124 -0.38 -6.07 23.27
C SER A 124 1.02 -6.10 23.90
N THR A 125 1.91 -6.98 23.43
CA THR A 125 3.29 -7.05 23.93
C THR A 125 4.20 -6.01 23.26
N ASN A 126 3.76 -5.42 22.14
CA ASN A 126 4.53 -4.41 21.42
C ASN A 126 4.44 -3.04 22.13
N THR A 127 5.47 -2.70 22.89
CA THR A 127 5.54 -1.43 23.64
C THR A 127 5.92 -0.22 22.78
N GLN A 128 6.51 -0.44 21.60
CA GLN A 128 6.87 0.64 20.68
C GLN A 128 5.64 1.20 19.95
N TRP A 129 4.68 0.32 19.64
CA TRP A 129 3.46 0.64 18.92
C TRP A 129 2.24 0.14 19.69
N PRO A 130 1.92 0.77 20.84
CA PRO A 130 0.86 0.28 21.70
C PRO A 130 -0.50 0.35 21.02
N CYS A 131 -1.38 -0.60 21.35
CA CYS A 131 -2.74 -0.60 20.83
C CYS A 131 -3.58 0.49 21.48
N SER A 132 -4.35 1.23 20.66
CA SER A 132 -5.31 2.20 21.19
C SER A 132 -6.60 1.52 21.62
N PRO A 133 -7.19 1.90 22.77
CA PRO A 133 -8.47 1.34 23.20
C PRO A 133 -9.57 1.48 22.15
N GLY A 134 -10.32 0.40 21.91
CA GLY A 134 -11.43 0.37 20.95
C GLY A 134 -11.03 0.43 19.48
N LYS A 135 -9.73 0.28 19.17
CA LYS A 135 -9.25 0.24 17.78
C LYS A 135 -8.91 -1.17 17.34
N SER A 136 -9.28 -1.48 16.10
CA SER A 136 -8.91 -2.71 15.40
C SER A 136 -7.95 -2.39 14.25
N TYR A 137 -6.86 -3.14 14.19
CA TYR A 137 -5.82 -3.08 13.15
C TYR A 137 -6.01 -4.16 12.09
N LYS A 138 -7.26 -4.52 11.79
CA LYS A 138 -7.62 -5.40 10.66
C LYS A 138 -7.05 -4.94 9.33
N GLY A 139 -7.07 -5.82 8.34
CA GLY A 139 -6.60 -5.52 6.99
C GLY A 139 -7.32 -4.31 6.40
N ARG A 140 -6.55 -3.31 5.93
CA ARG A 140 -7.09 -2.16 5.18
C ARG A 140 -6.21 -1.78 3.99
N GLY A 141 -6.87 -1.24 2.96
CA GLY A 141 -6.26 -0.77 1.73
C GLY A 141 -5.74 -1.88 0.81
N PRO A 142 -5.00 -1.51 -0.24
CA PRO A 142 -4.61 -2.43 -1.32
C PRO A 142 -3.71 -3.58 -0.86
N ILE A 143 -2.90 -3.38 0.18
CA ILE A 143 -1.99 -4.41 0.73
C ILE A 143 -2.55 -5.11 1.98
N GLN A 144 -3.82 -4.82 2.35
CA GLN A 144 -4.43 -5.29 3.59
C GLN A 144 -3.53 -5.07 4.82
N LEU A 145 -3.04 -3.83 4.99
CA LEU A 145 -2.18 -3.47 6.11
C LEU A 145 -2.85 -3.87 7.42
N SER A 146 -2.16 -4.72 8.20
CA SER A 146 -2.69 -5.33 9.41
C SER A 146 -1.70 -5.21 10.55
N TRP A 147 -2.19 -5.22 11.79
CA TRP A 147 -1.43 -5.13 13.04
C TRP A 147 -0.90 -3.76 13.45
N ASN A 148 -1.00 -3.46 14.76
CA ASN A 148 -0.49 -2.23 15.39
C ASN A 148 0.97 -1.92 15.02
N TYR A 149 1.82 -2.95 14.99
CA TYR A 149 3.23 -2.80 14.65
C TYR A 149 3.52 -2.50 13.17
N ASN A 150 2.52 -2.57 12.28
CA ASN A 150 2.60 -2.06 10.91
C ASN A 150 1.92 -0.70 10.76
N TYR A 151 0.74 -0.50 11.38
CA TYR A 151 0.03 0.78 11.35
C TYR A 151 0.82 1.91 12.01
N GLY A 152 1.48 1.64 13.13
CA GLY A 152 2.34 2.60 13.83
C GLY A 152 3.46 3.17 12.95
N PRO A 153 4.38 2.34 12.42
CA PRO A 153 5.45 2.83 11.57
C PRO A 153 4.96 3.40 10.23
N ALA A 154 3.92 2.82 9.62
CA ALA A 154 3.31 3.39 8.42
C ALA A 154 2.78 4.80 8.67
N GLY A 155 2.02 4.99 9.76
CA GLY A 155 1.51 6.29 10.19
C GLY A 155 2.61 7.31 10.40
N ARG A 156 3.67 6.92 11.12
CA ARG A 156 4.86 7.75 11.33
C ARG A 156 5.53 8.17 10.01
N ALA A 157 5.71 7.25 9.08
CA ALA A 157 6.38 7.53 7.81
C ALA A 157 5.53 8.40 6.87
N LEU A 158 4.21 8.20 6.88
CA LEU A 158 3.27 8.77 5.91
C LEU A 158 2.51 10.00 6.42
N GLY A 159 2.69 10.36 7.70
CA GLY A 159 2.08 11.55 8.30
C GLY A 159 0.60 11.36 8.65
N PHE A 160 0.20 10.17 9.13
CA PHE A 160 -1.14 9.93 9.69
C PHE A 160 -1.05 9.22 11.04
N ASP A 161 -2.10 9.33 11.85
CA ASP A 161 -2.16 8.62 13.14
C ASP A 161 -2.66 7.19 12.94
N GLY A 162 -1.73 6.26 12.67
CA GLY A 162 -2.08 4.87 12.44
C GLY A 162 -2.55 4.13 13.69
N LEU A 163 -2.23 4.60 14.89
CA LEU A 163 -2.61 3.92 16.14
C LEU A 163 -3.98 4.38 16.64
N HIS A 164 -4.28 5.68 16.62
CA HIS A 164 -5.57 6.20 17.10
C HIS A 164 -6.59 6.43 15.99
N ASN A 165 -6.20 6.35 14.72
CA ASN A 165 -7.09 6.49 13.57
C ASN A 165 -6.73 5.51 12.42
N PRO A 166 -6.65 4.18 12.69
CA PRO A 166 -6.33 3.19 11.65
C PRO A 166 -7.37 3.16 10.51
N GLU A 167 -8.63 3.53 10.78
CA GLU A 167 -9.71 3.62 9.80
C GLU A 167 -9.45 4.62 8.66
N ILE A 168 -8.52 5.56 8.84
CA ILE A 168 -8.14 6.49 7.77
C ILE A 168 -7.64 5.76 6.50
N VAL A 169 -7.07 4.57 6.65
CA VAL A 169 -6.56 3.75 5.53
C VAL A 169 -7.70 3.25 4.61
N SER A 170 -8.91 3.04 5.14
CA SER A 170 -10.09 2.66 4.35
C SER A 170 -11.07 3.82 4.08
N ASN A 171 -10.74 5.03 4.54
CA ASN A 171 -11.54 6.25 4.34
C ASN A 171 -10.86 7.31 3.45
N ASN A 172 -9.54 7.21 3.21
CA ASN A 172 -8.82 8.11 2.33
C ASN A 172 -8.01 7.32 1.29
N SER A 173 -8.42 7.42 0.02
CA SER A 173 -7.83 6.66 -1.09
C SER A 173 -6.32 6.92 -1.26
N VAL A 174 -5.88 8.18 -1.13
CA VAL A 174 -4.46 8.53 -1.25
C VAL A 174 -3.64 7.89 -0.12
N ILE A 175 -4.14 7.93 1.12
CA ILE A 175 -3.47 7.28 2.25
C ILE A 175 -3.46 5.75 2.06
N SER A 176 -4.56 5.18 1.58
CA SER A 176 -4.67 3.75 1.25
C SER A 176 -3.58 3.31 0.27
N TRP A 177 -3.39 4.06 -0.82
CA TRP A 177 -2.32 3.79 -1.78
C TRP A 177 -0.93 4.00 -1.19
N LYS A 178 -0.75 5.04 -0.37
CA LYS A 178 0.52 5.30 0.32
C LYS A 178 0.92 4.16 1.26
N THR A 179 -0.01 3.54 1.99
CA THR A 179 0.33 2.39 2.87
C THR A 179 0.78 1.18 2.07
N ALA A 180 0.14 0.89 0.93
CA ALA A 180 0.54 -0.20 0.04
C ALA A 180 1.94 0.02 -0.56
N LEU A 181 2.20 1.23 -1.07
CA LEU A 181 3.51 1.60 -1.59
C LEU A 181 4.58 1.64 -0.51
N TRP A 182 4.26 2.14 0.69
CA TRP A 182 5.17 2.10 1.83
C TRP A 182 5.57 0.67 2.19
N PHE A 183 4.60 -0.24 2.26
CA PHE A 183 4.87 -1.65 2.55
C PHE A 183 5.75 -2.27 1.46
N TRP A 184 5.44 -2.04 0.19
CA TRP A 184 6.21 -2.54 -0.95
C TRP A 184 7.66 -2.03 -0.96
N MET A 185 7.86 -0.75 -0.63
CA MET A 185 9.17 -0.09 -0.69
C MET A 185 9.99 -0.20 0.60
N THR A 186 9.43 -0.76 1.67
CA THR A 186 10.11 -0.87 2.97
C THR A 186 10.64 -2.29 3.18
N GLU A 187 11.95 -2.43 3.31
CA GLU A 187 12.56 -3.70 3.71
C GLU A 187 12.11 -4.10 5.12
N GLN A 188 11.33 -5.18 5.24
CA GLN A 188 11.13 -5.85 6.52
C GLN A 188 12.12 -7.02 6.62
N LYS A 189 13.18 -6.90 7.41
CA LYS A 189 14.19 -7.97 7.56
C LYS A 189 13.72 -9.11 8.48
N PRO A 190 14.10 -10.38 8.21
CA PRO A 190 14.86 -10.85 7.06
C PRO A 190 13.90 -11.43 6.01
N SER A 191 12.95 -10.63 5.53
CA SER A 191 12.19 -11.05 4.34
C SER A 191 13.13 -10.90 3.13
N PRO A 192 13.40 -11.99 2.38
CA PRO A 192 14.09 -11.85 1.11
C PRO A 192 13.17 -10.97 0.26
N LEU A 193 13.68 -9.79 -0.08
CA LEU A 193 13.05 -8.85 -0.99
C LEU A 193 12.31 -9.60 -2.09
N VAL A 194 11.00 -9.41 -2.14
CA VAL A 194 10.15 -9.90 -3.21
C VAL A 194 10.75 -9.35 -4.50
N ILE A 195 11.34 -10.25 -5.30
CA ILE A 195 11.96 -10.05 -6.62
C ILE A 195 13.42 -9.53 -6.64
N THR A 196 14.36 -10.39 -6.23
CA THR A 196 15.66 -10.49 -6.95
C THR A 196 15.94 -11.94 -7.35
N SER A 197 15.44 -12.34 -8.52
CA SER A 197 15.93 -13.48 -9.31
C SER A 197 15.66 -13.21 -10.78
#